data_AF-A0A022LPR2-F1
#
_entry.id   AF-A0A022LPR2-F1
#
_cell.length_a   1.000
_cell.length_b   1.000
_cell.length_c   1.000
_cell.angle_alpha   90.00
_cell.angle_beta   90.00
_cell.angle_gamma   90.00
#
_symmetry.space_group_name_H-M   'P 1'
#
loop_
_entity.id
_entity.type
_entity.pdbx_description
1 polymer ?
#
loop_
_entity_poly.entity_id
_entity_poly.type
_entity_poly.pdbx_seq_one_letter_code
_entity_poly.pdbx_strand_id
1 'polypeptide(L)'
;MSSVTYLQQTDASWLRPARRADLTISRVFPAEPAFNSQMYHEIGADWQWNDRLDWSDGRWASYCADPCVTTFRARRGGETAGFAELRMSPCGDEPGADLDDLGDGVDVEIVYFGLLPRFAGLGLGGWFLSEVTRIAWQVQG
;
A
#
# COMPACT_ATOMS: atom_id res chain seq x y z
N MET A 1 26.94 1.89 -7.16
CA MET A 1 25.69 2.11 -7.92
C MET A 1 24.74 1.00 -7.52
N SER A 2 23.63 1.33 -6.86
CA SER A 2 22.54 0.37 -6.64
C SER A 2 21.54 0.52 -7.78
N SER A 3 21.08 -0.59 -8.36
CA SER A 3 20.06 -0.60 -9.39
C SER A 3 18.74 -1.03 -8.75
N VAL A 4 17.68 -0.24 -8.91
CA VAL A 4 16.33 -0.62 -8.46
C VAL A 4 15.60 -1.28 -9.63
N THR A 5 14.99 -2.43 -9.39
CA THR A 5 14.13 -3.12 -10.36
C THR A 5 12.71 -3.10 -9.84
N TYR A 6 11.74 -2.78 -10.69
CA TYR A 6 10.33 -2.73 -10.34
C TYR A 6 9.48 -3.49 -11.35
N LEU A 7 8.27 -3.84 -10.93
CA LEU A 7 7.20 -4.35 -11.80
C LEU A 7 6.21 -3.21 -12.04
N GLN A 8 5.85 -2.95 -13.30
CA GLN A 8 4.82 -1.99 -13.66
C GLN A 8 3.69 -2.69 -14.41
N GLN A 9 2.46 -2.27 -14.14
CA GLN A 9 1.31 -2.56 -14.99
C GLN A 9 0.80 -1.25 -15.59
N THR A 10 0.64 -1.21 -16.90
CA THR A 10 0.08 -0.05 -17.63
C THR A 10 -1.33 -0.32 -18.16
N ASP A 11 -1.89 -1.49 -17.87
CA ASP A 11 -3.23 -1.89 -18.26
C ASP A 11 -3.86 -2.77 -17.15
N ALA A 12 -5.06 -2.40 -16.71
CA ALA A 12 -5.81 -3.13 -15.68
C ALA A 12 -6.08 -4.59 -16.04
N SER A 13 -6.16 -4.93 -17.34
CA SER A 13 -6.36 -6.29 -17.84
C SER A 13 -5.16 -7.21 -17.57
N TRP A 14 -3.99 -6.66 -17.26
CA TRP A 14 -2.80 -7.46 -16.92
C TRP A 14 -2.89 -8.08 -15.53
N LEU A 15 -3.79 -7.59 -14.67
CA LEU A 15 -4.04 -8.17 -13.36
C LEU A 15 -4.55 -9.61 -13.52
N ARG A 16 -3.75 -10.56 -13.04
CA ARG A 16 -4.14 -11.97 -12.89
C ARG A 16 -4.51 -12.22 -11.43
N PRO A 17 -5.80 -12.13 -11.06
CA PRO A 17 -6.20 -12.22 -9.66
C PRO A 17 -5.94 -13.63 -9.11
N ALA A 18 -5.48 -13.69 -7.87
CA ALA A 18 -5.38 -14.94 -7.13
C ALA A 18 -6.76 -15.46 -6.73
N ARG A 19 -6.79 -16.71 -6.25
CA ARG A 19 -8.02 -17.30 -5.69
C ARG A 19 -8.48 -16.48 -4.49
N ARG A 20 -9.79 -16.22 -4.43
CA ARG A 20 -10.43 -15.54 -3.30
C ARG A 20 -10.06 -16.20 -1.98
N ALA A 21 -9.69 -15.37 -1.01
CA ALA A 21 -9.41 -15.76 0.36
C ALA A 21 -10.34 -15.05 1.34
N ASP A 22 -10.42 -15.59 2.56
CA ASP A 22 -11.19 -15.01 3.66
C ASP A 22 -10.44 -13.82 4.28
N LEU A 23 -10.47 -12.69 3.57
CA LEU A 23 -9.95 -11.40 4.02
C LEU A 23 -10.98 -10.31 3.78
N THR A 24 -11.17 -9.46 4.78
CA THR A 24 -11.83 -8.16 4.65
C THR A 24 -10.76 -7.09 4.53
N ILE A 25 -10.80 -6.31 3.45
CA ILE A 25 -9.84 -5.23 3.20
C ILE A 25 -10.59 -3.91 3.33
N SER A 26 -10.05 -3.00 4.14
CA SER A 26 -10.66 -1.70 4.37
C SER A 26 -9.58 -0.62 4.42
N ARG A 27 -9.89 0.56 3.85
CA ARG A 27 -9.07 1.75 4.03
C ARG A 27 -9.03 2.12 5.52
N VAL A 28 -7.85 2.52 5.99
CA VAL A 28 -7.66 3.12 7.32
C VAL A 28 -7.90 4.61 7.17
N PHE A 29 -9.04 5.11 7.67
CA PHE A 29 -9.40 6.52 7.62
C PHE A 29 -10.14 6.95 8.90
N PRO A 30 -9.68 8.01 9.60
CA PRO A 30 -8.43 8.73 9.35
C PRO A 30 -7.20 7.80 9.43
N ALA A 31 -6.10 8.19 8.80
CA ALA A 31 -4.88 7.39 8.85
C ALA A 31 -4.38 7.25 10.30
N GLU A 32 -3.78 6.11 10.64
CA GLU A 32 -3.35 5.77 12.00
C GLU A 32 -1.82 5.59 12.02
N PRO A 33 -1.02 6.61 12.37
CA PRO A 33 0.45 6.54 12.31
C PRO A 33 1.06 5.38 13.10
N ALA A 34 0.49 5.10 14.28
CA ALA A 34 0.92 3.97 15.11
C ALA A 34 0.65 2.61 14.43
N PHE A 35 -0.44 2.48 13.69
CA PHE A 35 -0.74 1.27 12.91
C PHE A 35 0.28 1.08 11.78
N ASN A 36 0.57 2.13 11.01
CA ASN A 36 1.56 2.08 9.93
C ASN A 36 2.94 1.70 10.46
N SER A 37 3.40 2.38 11.52
CA SER A 37 4.68 2.07 12.17
C SER A 37 4.72 0.63 12.67
N GLN A 38 3.70 0.18 13.39
CA GLN A 38 3.64 -1.20 13.89
C GLN A 38 3.71 -2.24 12.76
N MET A 39 2.92 -2.06 11.70
CA MET A 39 2.88 -2.99 10.58
C MET A 39 4.20 -3.00 9.79
N TYR A 40 4.81 -1.84 9.58
CA TYR A 40 6.13 -1.74 8.97
C TYR A 40 7.17 -2.54 9.77
N HIS A 41 7.20 -2.40 11.09
CA HIS A 41 8.14 -3.13 11.94
C HIS A 41 7.86 -4.64 12.00
N GLU A 42 6.61 -5.04 12.30
CA GLU A 42 6.26 -6.44 12.50
C GLU A 42 6.36 -7.28 11.23
N ILE A 43 6.00 -6.70 10.09
CA ILE A 43 6.08 -7.39 8.79
C ILE A 43 7.50 -7.30 8.27
N GLY A 44 8.05 -6.08 8.24
CA GLY A 44 9.35 -5.79 7.62
C GLY A 44 10.54 -6.44 8.32
N ALA A 45 10.42 -6.84 9.59
CA ALA A 45 11.48 -7.54 10.32
C ALA A 45 11.99 -8.78 9.60
N ASP A 46 11.09 -9.59 9.03
CA ASP A 46 11.45 -10.82 8.29
C ASP A 46 12.01 -10.52 6.88
N TRP A 47 11.79 -9.30 6.37
CA TRP A 47 12.15 -8.88 4.99
C TRP A 47 13.25 -7.81 4.94
N GLN A 48 13.93 -7.56 6.06
CA GLN A 48 14.99 -6.55 6.19
C GLN A 48 14.57 -5.15 5.74
N TRP A 49 13.34 -4.73 6.05
CA TRP A 49 12.93 -3.33 5.86
C TRP A 49 13.63 -2.46 6.89
N ASN A 50 14.61 -1.68 6.44
CA ASN A 50 15.46 -0.88 7.33
C ASN A 50 15.31 0.64 7.12
N ASP A 51 14.60 1.06 6.08
CA ASP A 51 14.56 2.44 5.60
C ASP A 51 13.68 3.39 6.42
N ARG A 52 12.81 2.86 7.30
CA ARG A 52 11.98 3.66 8.22
C ARG A 52 12.14 3.31 9.70
N LEU A 53 13.16 2.53 10.06
CA LEU A 53 13.40 2.14 11.46
C LEU A 53 13.74 3.33 12.38
N ASP A 54 14.27 4.42 11.81
CA ASP A 54 14.65 5.64 12.53
C ASP A 54 13.55 6.72 12.52
N TRP A 55 12.39 6.44 11.93
CA TRP A 55 11.30 7.40 11.86
C TRP A 55 10.71 7.67 13.23
N SER A 56 10.65 8.95 13.60
CA SER A 56 9.94 9.40 14.79
C SER A 56 8.43 9.34 14.61
N ASP A 57 7.69 9.36 15.73
CA ASP A 57 6.22 9.46 15.71
C ASP A 57 5.73 10.66 14.89
N GLY A 58 6.44 11.79 14.97
CA GLY A 58 6.14 12.98 14.16
C GLY A 58 6.31 12.75 12.67
N ARG A 59 7.32 11.98 12.24
CA ARG A 59 7.55 11.65 10.83
C ARG A 59 6.48 10.69 10.31
N TRP A 60 6.09 9.68 11.09
CA TRP A 60 4.95 8.82 10.76
C TRP A 60 3.65 9.61 10.66
N ALA A 61 3.43 10.57 11.57
CA ALA A 61 2.26 11.43 11.53
C ALA A 61 2.22 12.30 10.27
N SER A 62 3.34 12.93 9.90
CA SER A 62 3.43 13.71 8.67
C SER A 62 3.21 12.85 7.42
N TYR A 63 3.82 11.66 7.36
CA TYR A 63 3.64 10.75 6.23
C TYR A 63 2.20 10.25 6.10
N CYS A 64 1.53 9.91 7.20
CA CYS A 64 0.14 9.46 7.18
C CYS A 64 -0.87 10.59 6.92
N ALA A 65 -0.47 11.85 7.14
CA ALA A 65 -1.27 13.03 6.82
C ALA A 65 -1.14 13.45 5.34
N ASP A 66 -0.18 12.90 4.60
CA ASP A 66 -0.02 13.13 3.17
C ASP A 66 -1.27 12.60 2.41
N PRO A 67 -2.05 13.46 1.73
CA PRO A 67 -3.26 13.05 1.02
C PRO A 67 -2.98 12.05 -0.12
N CYS A 68 -1.74 11.97 -0.57
CA CYS A 68 -1.28 11.09 -1.64
C CYS A 68 -0.99 9.68 -1.14
N VAL A 69 -0.94 9.49 0.19
CA VAL A 69 -0.72 8.19 0.82
C VAL A 69 -2.04 7.62 1.33
N THR A 70 -2.36 6.39 0.93
CA THR A 70 -3.52 5.66 1.45
C THR A 70 -3.08 4.35 2.08
N THR A 71 -3.55 4.10 3.31
CA THR A 71 -3.29 2.85 4.03
C THR A 71 -4.49 1.92 3.99
N PHE A 72 -4.25 0.65 3.74
CA PHE A 72 -5.24 -0.42 3.79
C PHE A 72 -4.88 -1.43 4.88
N ARG A 73 -5.91 -1.92 5.57
CA ARG A 73 -5.83 -3.00 6.56
C ARG A 73 -6.55 -4.22 6.01
N ALA A 74 -5.85 -5.36 5.99
CA ALA A 74 -6.45 -6.67 5.77
C ALA A 74 -6.82 -7.29 7.12
N ARG A 75 -8.02 -7.84 7.25
CA ARG A 75 -8.50 -8.55 8.44
C ARG A 75 -8.99 -9.95 8.10
N ARG A 76 -8.72 -10.91 8.98
CA ARG A 76 -9.27 -12.27 8.94
C ARG A 76 -9.91 -12.58 10.29
N GLY A 77 -11.20 -12.93 10.31
CA GLY A 77 -11.90 -13.21 11.56
C GLY A 77 -11.88 -12.06 12.59
N GLY A 78 -11.78 -10.81 12.12
CA GLY A 78 -11.69 -9.61 12.98
C GLY A 78 -10.26 -9.21 13.37
N GLU A 79 -9.29 -10.11 13.23
CA GLU A 79 -7.88 -9.81 13.51
C GLU A 79 -7.20 -9.14 12.32
N THR A 80 -6.29 -8.19 12.58
CA THR A 80 -5.39 -7.66 11.54
C THR A 80 -4.50 -8.78 11.02
N ALA A 81 -4.55 -9.00 9.72
CA ALA A 81 -3.74 -9.98 9.00
C ALA A 81 -2.56 -9.35 8.25
N GLY A 82 -2.70 -8.09 7.82
CA GLY A 82 -1.66 -7.37 7.10
C GLY A 82 -2.06 -5.95 6.73
N PHE A 83 -1.19 -5.28 5.98
CA PHE A 83 -1.39 -3.91 5.53
C PHE A 83 -0.80 -3.66 4.14
N ALA A 84 -1.27 -2.59 3.52
CA ALA A 84 -0.68 -2.03 2.31
C ALA A 84 -0.66 -0.50 2.39
N GLU A 85 0.40 0.12 1.89
CA GLU A 85 0.50 1.55 1.66
C GLU A 85 0.53 1.81 0.16
N LEU A 86 -0.37 2.65 -0.33
CA LEU A 86 -0.38 3.13 -1.71
C LEU A 86 0.05 4.59 -1.74
N ARG A 87 0.86 4.97 -2.73
CA ARG A 87 1.16 6.37 -3.05
C ARG A 87 0.67 6.69 -4.46
N MET A 88 -0.11 7.76 -4.57
CA MET A 88 -0.55 8.30 -5.87
C MET A 88 0.42 9.37 -6.33
N SER A 89 0.75 9.38 -7.61
CA SER A 89 1.59 10.40 -8.23
C SER A 89 1.15 10.68 -9.68
N PRO A 90 0.87 11.94 -10.04
CA PRO A 90 0.65 13.06 -9.13
C PRO A 90 -0.67 12.90 -8.34
N CYS A 91 -0.85 13.70 -7.31
CA CYS A 91 -2.06 13.76 -6.48
C CYS A 91 -2.51 15.21 -6.35
N GLY A 92 -3.83 15.43 -6.23
CA GLY A 92 -4.48 16.72 -6.49
C GLY A 92 -4.07 17.94 -5.67
N ASP A 93 -3.22 17.77 -4.65
CA ASP A 93 -2.68 18.87 -3.85
C ASP A 93 -1.18 19.15 -4.11
N GLU A 94 -0.54 18.41 -5.02
CA GLU A 94 0.88 18.60 -5.37
C GLU A 94 1.08 19.90 -6.18
N PRO A 95 2.05 20.76 -5.83
CA PRO A 95 2.36 21.97 -6.60
C PRO A 95 2.75 21.65 -8.05
N GLY A 96 1.94 22.08 -9.01
CA GLY A 96 2.16 21.83 -10.44
C GLY A 96 1.51 20.55 -10.98
N ALA A 97 0.73 19.85 -10.16
CA ALA A 97 -0.17 18.79 -10.64
C ALA A 97 -1.44 19.42 -11.21
N ASP A 98 -1.41 19.78 -12.50
CA ASP A 98 -2.65 20.03 -13.23
C ASP A 98 -3.33 18.68 -13.50
N LEU A 99 -4.20 18.25 -12.58
CA LEU A 99 -4.97 17.01 -12.74
C LEU A 99 -5.79 17.00 -14.05
N ASP A 100 -6.15 18.18 -14.55
CA ASP A 100 -6.88 18.35 -15.81
C ASP A 100 -6.00 18.08 -17.06
N ASP A 101 -4.66 18.00 -16.94
CA ASP A 101 -3.69 17.77 -18.04
C ASP A 101 -2.64 16.71 -17.67
N LEU A 102 -3.10 15.54 -17.19
CA LEU A 102 -2.21 14.47 -16.73
C LEU A 102 -1.55 13.65 -17.84
N GLY A 103 -1.93 13.83 -19.11
CA GLY A 103 -1.46 13.02 -20.22
C GLY A 103 -1.66 11.51 -19.98
N ASP A 104 -0.64 10.86 -19.43
CA ASP A 104 -0.57 9.43 -19.09
C ASP A 104 -1.35 9.02 -17.81
N GLY A 105 -1.94 9.97 -17.08
CA GLY A 105 -2.83 9.71 -15.94
C GLY A 105 -2.11 9.71 -14.57
N VAL A 106 -2.70 9.03 -13.58
CA VAL A 106 -2.13 8.90 -12.22
C VAL A 106 -1.45 7.55 -12.07
N ASP A 107 -0.19 7.56 -11.66
CA ASP A 107 0.52 6.37 -11.21
C ASP A 107 0.15 6.05 -9.75
N VAL A 108 -0.04 4.77 -9.46
CA VAL A 108 -0.27 4.29 -8.10
C VAL A 108 0.79 3.25 -7.74
N GLU A 109 1.68 3.62 -6.82
CA GLU A 109 2.72 2.75 -6.29
C GLU A 109 2.23 1.99 -5.05
N ILE A 110 2.50 0.69 -4.99
CA ILE A 110 2.38 -0.09 -3.75
C ILE A 110 3.71 0.06 -3.00
N VAL A 111 3.76 1.00 -2.05
CA VAL A 111 4.99 1.37 -1.33
C VAL A 111 5.42 0.28 -0.37
N TYR A 112 4.47 -0.20 0.44
CA TYR A 112 4.65 -1.41 1.25
C TYR A 112 3.44 -2.28 1.19
N PHE A 113 3.69 -3.57 1.33
CA PHE A 113 2.65 -4.59 1.33
C PHE A 113 3.16 -5.79 2.09
N GLY A 114 2.31 -6.34 2.96
CA GLY A 114 2.59 -7.65 3.52
C GLY A 114 1.57 -8.13 4.52
N LEU A 115 1.82 -9.35 4.98
CA LEU A 115 1.04 -10.02 6.01
C LEU A 115 1.91 -10.21 7.25
N LEU A 116 1.28 -10.19 8.42
CA LEU A 116 1.95 -10.54 9.65
C LEU A 116 2.39 -12.01 9.59
N PRO A 117 3.54 -12.38 10.20
CA PRO A 117 4.14 -13.71 10.02
C PRO A 117 3.18 -14.87 10.28
N ARG A 118 2.30 -14.75 11.28
CA ARG A 118 1.28 -15.77 11.61
C ARG A 118 0.22 -16.03 10.53
N PHE A 119 0.08 -15.13 9.55
CA PHE A 119 -0.82 -15.26 8.40
C PHE A 119 -0.09 -15.61 7.09
N ALA A 120 1.24 -15.69 7.11
CA ALA A 120 2.04 -16.10 5.96
C ALA A 120 1.85 -17.60 5.64
N GLY A 121 2.08 -17.99 4.38
CA GLY A 121 1.95 -19.38 3.92
C GLY A 121 0.52 -19.90 3.75
N LEU A 122 -0.51 -19.10 4.07
CA LEU A 122 -1.92 -19.50 4.00
C LEU A 122 -2.60 -19.16 2.67
N GLY A 123 -1.85 -18.71 1.65
CA GLY A 123 -2.39 -18.27 0.36
C GLY A 123 -3.15 -16.94 0.40
N LEU A 124 -3.14 -16.23 1.53
CA LEU A 124 -3.86 -14.97 1.74
C LEU A 124 -3.26 -13.80 0.95
N GLY A 125 -1.93 -13.78 0.80
CA GLY A 125 -1.21 -12.65 0.22
C GLY A 125 -1.55 -12.41 -1.25
N GLY A 126 -1.72 -13.48 -2.04
CA GLY A 126 -2.11 -13.36 -3.44
C GLY A 126 -3.47 -12.67 -3.60
N TRP A 127 -4.46 -13.05 -2.78
CA TRP A 127 -5.77 -12.39 -2.80
C TRP A 127 -5.65 -10.94 -2.33
N PHE A 128 -4.93 -10.68 -1.23
CA PHE A 128 -4.76 -9.33 -0.72
C PHE A 128 -4.12 -8.40 -1.75
N LEU A 129 -3.04 -8.83 -2.41
CA LEU A 129 -2.40 -8.05 -3.47
C LEU A 129 -3.37 -7.81 -4.63
N SER A 130 -4.12 -8.84 -5.05
CA SER A 130 -5.09 -8.71 -6.15
C SER A 130 -6.16 -7.64 -5.86
N GLU A 131 -6.65 -7.60 -4.62
CA GLU A 131 -7.64 -6.62 -4.18
C GLU A 131 -7.03 -5.21 -4.12
N VAL A 132 -5.85 -5.05 -3.55
CA VAL A 132 -5.14 -3.75 -3.48
C VAL A 132 -4.82 -3.22 -4.88
N THR A 133 -4.33 -4.06 -5.79
CA THR A 133 -4.07 -3.68 -7.18
C THR A 133 -5.36 -3.30 -7.91
N ARG A 134 -6.49 -3.97 -7.63
CA ARG A 134 -7.77 -3.55 -8.22
C ARG A 134 -8.22 -2.18 -7.71
N ILE A 135 -8.00 -1.89 -6.42
CA ILE A 135 -8.29 -0.57 -5.85
C ILE A 135 -7.39 0.50 -6.50
N ALA A 136 -6.11 0.20 -6.72
CA ALA A 136 -5.19 1.09 -7.43
C ALA A 136 -5.71 1.44 -8.83
N TRP A 137 -6.20 0.45 -9.59
CA TRP A 137 -6.80 0.67 -10.93
C TRP A 137 -8.15 1.40 -10.91
N GLN A 138 -8.76 1.64 -9.75
CA GLN A 138 -9.99 2.42 -9.62
C GLN A 138 -9.74 3.89 -9.29
N VAL A 139 -8.48 4.27 -9.02
CA VAL A 139 -8.10 5.68 -8.86
C VAL A 139 -8.35 6.38 -10.19
N GLN A 140 -9.15 7.44 -10.15
CA GLN A 140 -9.39 8.30 -11.31
C GLN A 140 -8.26 9.32 -11.39
N GLY A 141 -7.70 9.47 -12.60
CA GLY A 141 -6.94 10.66 -12.97
C GLY A 141 -7.87 11.81 -13.29
#